data_AF-A0AA87B729-F1
#
_entry.id   AF-A0AA87B729-F1
#
_cell.length_a   1.000
_cell.length_b   1.000
_cell.length_c   1.000
_cell.angle_alpha   90.00
_cell.angle_beta   90.00
_cell.angle_gamma   90.00
#
_symmetry.space_group_name_H-M   'P 1'
#
loop_
_entity.id
_entity.type
_entity.pdbx_description
1 polymer ?
#
loop_
_entity_poly.entity_id
_entity_poly.type
_entity_poly.pdbx_seq_one_letter_code
_entity_poly.pdbx_strand_id
1 'polypeptide(L)'
;MGPGSDAGKPLFRRNSLDEMTVGRTEKPVRGAVPDKPGTEAGKRFSPLLEGQPERAADDPRPLVRGKIGAGSYEDAGEQKRKSRTKGKTGRPGR
;
A
#
# COMPACT_ATOMS: atom_id res chain seq x y z
N MET A 1 -39.09 22.95 -10.62
CA MET A 1 -38.20 22.70 -11.77
C MET A 1 -36.84 22.27 -11.23
N GLY A 2 -36.48 20.99 -11.36
CA GLY A 2 -35.22 20.45 -10.82
C GLY A 2 -34.08 20.56 -11.84
N PRO A 3 -32.82 20.78 -11.42
CA PRO A 3 -31.70 20.97 -12.34
C PRO A 3 -31.37 19.65 -13.04
N GLY A 4 -31.52 19.62 -14.37
CA GLY A 4 -31.11 18.48 -15.20
C GLY A 4 -31.98 18.18 -16.42
N SER A 5 -33.11 18.87 -16.62
CA SER A 5 -34.08 18.55 -17.67
C SER A 5 -33.97 19.37 -18.97
N ASP A 6 -33.00 20.29 -19.10
CA ASP A 6 -32.85 21.16 -20.29
C ASP A 6 -31.44 21.13 -20.91
N ALA A 7 -30.74 19.99 -20.87
CA ALA A 7 -29.50 19.83 -21.64
C ALA A 7 -29.80 19.06 -22.93
N GLY A 8 -29.67 19.73 -24.08
CA GLY A 8 -29.71 19.08 -25.39
C GLY A 8 -28.73 17.89 -25.47
N LYS A 9 -29.03 16.93 -26.35
CA LYS A 9 -28.27 15.68 -26.52
C LYS A 9 -26.75 15.97 -26.50
N PRO A 10 -25.98 15.40 -25.55
CA PRO A 10 -24.58 15.76 -25.38
C PRO A 10 -23.74 15.28 -26.58
N LEU A 11 -22.79 16.11 -27.00
CA LEU A 11 -21.85 15.79 -28.10
C LEU A 11 -20.90 14.63 -27.76
N PHE A 12 -20.80 14.27 -26.49
CA PHE A 12 -19.95 13.20 -25.98
C PHE A 12 -20.78 12.23 -25.14
N ARG A 13 -20.46 10.94 -25.25
CA ARG A 13 -21.08 9.93 -24.38
C ARG A 13 -20.72 10.25 -22.93
N ARG A 14 -21.74 10.35 -22.08
CA ARG A 14 -21.59 10.46 -20.62
C ARG A 14 -22.04 9.14 -20.04
N ASN A 15 -21.27 8.62 -19.09
CA ASN A 15 -21.65 7.40 -18.40
C ASN A 15 -22.86 7.68 -17.53
N SER A 16 -23.84 6.79 -17.58
CA SER A 16 -24.95 6.78 -16.63
C SER A 16 -24.44 6.41 -15.23
N LEU A 17 -25.23 6.73 -14.21
CA LEU A 17 -24.95 6.29 -12.84
C LEU A 17 -24.87 4.76 -12.78
N ASP A 18 -25.77 4.08 -13.49
CA ASP A 18 -25.80 2.62 -13.58
C ASP A 18 -24.49 2.06 -14.11
N GLU A 19 -23.96 2.62 -15.22
CA GLU A 19 -22.64 2.28 -15.76
C GLU A 19 -21.50 2.54 -14.79
N MET A 20 -21.62 3.56 -13.95
CA MET A 20 -20.65 3.81 -12.90
C MET A 20 -20.84 2.87 -11.70
N THR A 21 -22.02 2.29 -11.46
CA THR A 21 -22.28 1.47 -10.26
C THR A 21 -22.25 -0.04 -10.49
N VAL A 22 -22.20 -0.51 -11.74
CA VAL A 22 -22.08 -1.95 -12.05
C VAL A 22 -20.89 -2.56 -11.29
N GLY A 23 -21.14 -3.67 -10.58
CA GLY A 23 -20.11 -4.40 -9.83
C GLY A 23 -19.50 -3.65 -8.64
N ARG A 24 -19.88 -2.39 -8.37
CA ARG A 24 -19.33 -1.61 -7.24
C ARG A 24 -19.97 -1.96 -5.90
N THR A 25 -21.21 -2.42 -5.90
CA THR A 25 -21.96 -2.81 -4.68
C THR A 25 -22.09 -4.32 -4.53
N GLU A 26 -21.66 -5.09 -5.53
CA GLU A 26 -21.66 -6.54 -5.46
C GLU A 26 -20.55 -7.01 -4.54
N LYS A 27 -20.89 -7.84 -3.55
CA LYS A 27 -19.88 -8.51 -2.75
C LYS A 27 -19.10 -9.43 -3.68
N PRO A 28 -17.77 -9.26 -3.82
CA PRO A 28 -17.00 -10.13 -4.69
C PRO A 28 -17.22 -11.57 -4.25
N VAL A 29 -17.49 -12.44 -5.22
CA VAL A 29 -17.62 -13.88 -4.98
C VAL A 29 -16.29 -14.34 -4.40
N ARG A 30 -16.31 -14.77 -3.13
CA ARG A 30 -15.15 -15.36 -2.50
C ARG A 30 -14.96 -16.74 -3.14
N GLY A 31 -14.07 -16.83 -4.12
CA GLY A 31 -13.60 -18.10 -4.64
C GLY A 31 -12.84 -18.89 -3.59
N ALA A 32 -12.46 -20.13 -3.93
CA ALA A 32 -11.56 -20.91 -3.10
C ALA A 32 -10.24 -20.15 -2.91
N VAL A 33 -10.03 -19.62 -1.71
CA VAL A 33 -8.74 -19.02 -1.33
C VAL A 33 -7.79 -20.19 -1.06
N PRO A 34 -6.56 -20.18 -1.60
CA PRO A 34 -5.60 -21.22 -1.26
C PRO A 34 -5.40 -21.29 0.24
N ASP A 35 -5.24 -22.52 0.75
CA ASP A 35 -4.95 -22.73 2.16
C ASP A 35 -3.69 -21.96 2.55
N LYS A 36 -3.71 -21.42 3.77
CA LYS A 36 -2.50 -20.82 4.33
C LYS A 36 -1.39 -21.87 4.28
N PRO A 37 -0.20 -21.54 3.77
CA PRO A 37 0.91 -22.49 3.78
C PRO A 37 1.11 -23.00 5.20
N GLY A 38 1.35 -24.31 5.33
CA GLY A 38 1.51 -24.98 6.62
C GLY A 38 2.74 -24.49 7.36
N THR A 39 2.61 -23.38 8.08
CA THR A 39 3.52 -23.01 9.16
C THR A 39 2.91 -23.41 10.49
N GLU A 40 3.74 -23.87 11.41
CA GLU A 40 3.33 -24.24 12.77
C GLU A 40 2.40 -23.18 13.39
N ALA A 41 1.35 -23.63 14.06
CA ALA A 41 0.36 -22.75 14.68
C ALA A 41 1.05 -21.75 15.62
N GLY A 42 1.04 -20.46 15.26
CA GLY A 42 1.66 -19.38 16.03
C GLY A 42 2.91 -18.77 15.38
N LYS A 43 3.51 -19.40 14.37
CA LYS A 43 4.67 -18.86 13.67
C LYS A 43 4.21 -18.06 12.44
N ARG A 44 4.49 -16.75 12.45
CA ARG A 44 4.28 -15.89 11.29
C ARG A 44 5.39 -16.19 10.28
N PHE A 45 5.04 -16.66 9.09
CA PHE A 45 5.98 -16.79 7.98
C PHE A 45 6.38 -15.39 7.52
N SER A 46 7.46 -14.86 8.10
CA SER A 46 8.09 -13.64 7.64
C SER A 46 9.57 -13.95 7.39
N PRO A 47 10.06 -13.83 6.14
CA PRO A 47 11.47 -14.05 5.80
C PRO A 47 12.45 -13.18 6.60
N LEU A 48 11.95 -12.06 7.13
CA LEU A 48 12.71 -11.15 8.00
C LEU A 48 12.95 -11.72 9.42
N LEU A 49 12.14 -12.69 9.85
CA LEU A 49 12.20 -13.30 11.18
C LEU A 49 13.01 -14.58 11.20
N GLU A 50 13.35 -15.12 10.02
CA GLU A 50 14.20 -16.29 9.86
C GLU A 50 15.63 -15.93 10.32
N GLY A 51 15.99 -16.37 11.52
CA GLY A 51 17.28 -16.06 12.16
C GLY A 51 17.25 -15.02 13.28
N GLN A 52 16.08 -14.47 13.64
CA GLN A 52 15.94 -13.72 14.88
C GLN A 52 15.79 -14.69 16.07
N PRO A 53 16.47 -14.45 17.20
CA PRO A 53 16.25 -15.26 18.40
C PRO A 53 14.78 -15.12 18.84
N GLU A 54 14.11 -16.24 19.16
CA GLU A 54 12.80 -16.19 19.78
C GLU A 54 12.89 -15.34 21.05
N ARG A 55 12.16 -14.23 21.07
CA ARG A 55 12.11 -13.35 22.22
C ARG A 55 11.07 -13.92 23.17
N ALA A 56 11.53 -14.55 24.25
CA ALA A 56 10.67 -14.95 25.35
C ALA A 56 9.89 -13.72 25.87
N ALA A 57 8.64 -13.92 26.29
CA ALA A 57 7.80 -12.85 26.82
C ALA A 57 8.45 -12.11 28.02
N ASP A 58 9.36 -12.78 28.73
CA ASP A 58 10.05 -12.30 29.92
C ASP A 58 11.52 -11.90 29.68
N ASP A 59 11.92 -11.61 28.44
CA ASP A 59 13.28 -11.16 28.15
C ASP A 59 13.59 -9.81 28.85
N PRO A 60 14.57 -9.75 29.78
CA PRO A 60 14.90 -8.53 30.53
C PRO A 60 15.47 -7.42 29.65
N ARG A 61 15.82 -7.72 28.39
CA ARG A 61 16.31 -6.71 27.44
C ARG A 61 15.20 -5.73 27.08
N PRO A 62 15.44 -4.41 27.20
CA PRO A 62 14.45 -3.40 26.85
C PRO A 62 14.01 -3.52 25.38
N LEU A 63 12.75 -3.20 25.11
CA LEU A 63 12.24 -3.12 23.74
C LEU A 63 12.97 -1.99 23.00
N VAL A 64 13.82 -2.35 22.03
CA VAL A 64 14.44 -1.37 21.13
C VAL A 64 13.38 -0.89 20.15
N ARG A 65 12.70 0.22 20.48
CA ARG A 65 11.72 0.86 19.59
C ARG A 65 12.45 1.68 18.54
N GLY A 66 12.15 1.45 17.26
CA GLY A 66 12.62 2.32 16.18
C GLY A 66 12.07 3.74 16.33
N LYS A 67 12.83 4.74 15.86
CA LYS A 67 12.35 6.14 15.80
C LYS A 67 11.17 6.21 14.82
N ILE A 68 10.06 6.82 15.26
CA ILE A 68 8.88 7.04 14.41
C ILE A 68 9.30 7.91 13.22
N GLY A 69 9.00 7.46 12.00
CA GLY A 69 9.34 8.19 10.78
C GLY A 69 10.75 7.95 10.24
N ALA A 70 11.57 7.09 10.86
CA ALA A 70 12.86 6.71 10.28
C ALA A 70 12.67 6.08 8.88
N GLY A 71 13.30 6.68 7.85
CA GLY A 71 13.13 6.26 6.45
C GLY A 71 11.85 6.77 5.76
N SER A 72 11.05 7.60 6.44
CA SER A 72 9.90 8.30 5.82
C SER A 72 10.36 9.42 4.88
N TYR A 73 9.54 9.77 3.90
CA TYR A 73 9.80 10.87 2.96
C TYR A 73 9.94 12.24 3.67
N GLU A 74 9.29 12.39 4.83
CA GLU A 74 9.27 13.61 5.64
C GLU A 74 10.38 13.69 6.69
N ASP A 75 11.22 12.66 6.84
CA ASP A 75 12.32 12.73 7.78
C ASP A 75 13.38 13.73 7.30
N ALA A 76 13.78 14.65 8.17
CA ALA A 76 14.75 15.70 7.85
C ALA A 76 16.09 15.10 7.38
N GLY A 77 16.47 13.92 7.90
CA GLY A 77 17.64 13.17 7.45
C GLY A 77 17.51 12.60 6.03
N GLU A 78 16.32 12.16 5.64
CA GLU A 78 16.04 11.60 4.32
C GLU A 78 15.91 12.68 3.25
N GLN A 79 15.26 13.81 3.57
CA GLN A 79 15.19 14.98 2.67
C GLN A 79 16.59 15.53 2.35
N LYS A 80 17.44 15.66 3.37
CA LYS A 80 18.84 16.12 3.20
C LYS A 80 19.70 15.12 2.42
N ARG A 81 19.43 13.81 2.53
CA ARG A 81 20.13 12.77 1.77
C ARG A 81 19.70 12.76 0.30
N LYS A 82 18.40 12.92 0.01
CA LYS A 82 17.87 13.02 -1.36
C LYS A 82 18.45 14.20 -2.13
N SER A 83 18.54 15.37 -1.52
CA SER A 83 19.15 16.55 -2.17
C SER A 83 20.65 16.38 -2.42
N ARG A 84 21.34 15.58 -1.61
CA ARG A 84 22.79 15.30 -1.73
C ARG A 84 23.13 14.17 -2.68
N THR A 85 22.18 13.30 -3.00
CA THR A 85 22.43 12.20 -3.93
C THR A 85 22.47 12.79 -5.34
N LYS A 86 23.52 12.51 -6.12
CA LYS A 86 23.55 12.86 -7.55
C LYS A 86 22.34 12.23 -8.23
N GLY A 87 21.26 12.99 -8.42
CA GLY A 87 20.10 12.54 -9.19
C GLY A 87 20.55 12.07 -10.56
N LYS A 88 19.86 11.07 -11.14
CA LYS A 88 20.19 10.37 -12.41
C LYS A 88 21.25 11.08 -13.27
N THR A 89 22.53 10.94 -12.94
CA THR A 89 23.61 11.41 -13.81
C THR A 89 23.93 10.28 -14.78
N GLY A 90 22.99 10.03 -15.69
CA GLY A 90 23.22 9.27 -16.90
C GLY A 90 23.29 10.26 -18.06
N ARG A 91 24.36 10.19 -18.86
CA ARG A 91 24.51 10.98 -20.09
C ARG A 91 23.34 10.64 -21.03
N PRO A 92 22.43 11.58 -21.36
CA PRO A 92 21.47 11.32 -22.42
C PRO A 92 22.21 11.45 -23.75
N GLY A 93 22.09 10.46 -24.62
CA GLY A 93 22.67 10.51 -25.97
C GLY A 93 23.98 9.72 -26.15
N ARG A 94 23.94 8.42 -25.88
CA ARG A 94 24.54 7.42 -26.76
C ARG A 94 23.41 6.54 -27.26
#